data_AF-A0A556RSE8-F1
#
_entry.id   AF-A0A556RSE8-F1
#
_cell.length_a   1.000
_cell.length_b   1.000
_cell.length_c   1.000
_cell.angle_alpha   90.00
_cell.angle_beta   90.00
_cell.angle_gamma   90.00
#
_symmetry.space_group_name_H-M   'P 1'
#
loop_
_entity.id
_entity.type
_entity.pdbx_description
1 polymer ?
#
loop_
_entity_poly.entity_id
_entity_poly.type
_entity_poly.pdbx_seq_one_letter_code
_entity_poly.pdbx_strand_id
1 'polypeptide(L)'
;MIKFFKRKTKAPKTTRLSSITFERPETVLTDLTYYLNARNDYESDCYVIPVDRLALSQLPNINPQHGGIVQARRNMLLSTYISGGLSKMQAMSAFLDLIIFGDCYLLKLRNVFGQVVALEPLMSLYIRAQKNDDENEITGWVFPNKHETIIYPVEDVIQVGMPDTQQKVYGLPDYLGGVNGAMLNSEATMFRRRYYNNGAHMGYIFYINDPNLSDEVENEIKERIESSKGVGNFRNMFVNIPDGGEKAIQLIPVGDLNSAKDEFANIKNITAQDLLNAHRFPAGLSGVIPANGSNNGDITKLRKNYMATETKVLQDLIMDSVNSDPDINNSPLKQELLVNFEVVMPPTD
;
A
#
# COMPACT_ATOMS: atom_id res chain seq x y z
N MET A 1 -64.00 49.17 27.27
CA MET A 1 -62.67 48.60 27.59
C MET A 1 -62.24 47.71 26.43
N ILE A 2 -61.36 48.22 25.56
CA ILE A 2 -60.97 47.61 24.27
C ILE A 2 -59.90 46.54 24.53
N LYS A 3 -60.17 45.27 24.19
CA LYS A 3 -59.17 44.18 24.25
C LYS A 3 -58.55 43.99 22.86
N PHE A 4 -57.28 44.37 22.73
CA PHE A 4 -56.47 44.14 21.53
C PHE A 4 -56.11 42.64 21.40
N PHE A 5 -56.40 42.06 20.24
CA PHE A 5 -55.89 40.75 19.82
C PHE A 5 -54.38 40.84 19.56
N LYS A 6 -53.56 40.16 20.37
CA LYS A 6 -52.13 39.94 20.07
C LYS A 6 -51.99 38.86 19.00
N ARG A 7 -51.64 39.26 17.78
CA ARG A 7 -51.25 38.37 16.68
C ARG A 7 -49.88 37.75 17.01
N LYS A 8 -49.81 36.44 17.23
CA LYS A 8 -48.53 35.71 17.36
C LYS A 8 -47.84 35.71 16.00
N THR A 9 -46.75 36.45 15.85
CA THR A 9 -45.84 36.36 14.71
C THR A 9 -44.99 35.09 14.86
N LYS A 10 -45.12 34.14 13.92
CA LYS A 10 -44.19 33.00 13.80
C LYS A 10 -42.83 33.54 13.34
N ALA A 11 -41.77 33.22 14.07
CA ALA A 11 -40.40 33.52 13.66
C ALA A 11 -40.04 32.77 12.36
N PRO A 12 -39.25 33.36 11.46
CA PRO A 12 -38.82 32.68 10.24
C PRO A 12 -37.90 31.51 10.60
N LYS A 13 -38.20 30.30 10.07
CA LYS A 13 -37.29 29.17 10.13
C LYS A 13 -36.02 29.54 9.35
N THR A 14 -34.91 29.73 10.05
CA THR A 14 -33.58 29.81 9.45
C THR A 14 -33.27 28.50 8.75
N THR A 15 -33.26 28.52 7.42
CA THR A 15 -32.68 27.46 6.59
C THR A 15 -31.19 27.38 6.92
N ARG A 16 -30.76 26.35 7.66
CA ARG A 16 -29.33 26.06 7.82
C ARG A 16 -28.79 25.67 6.45
N LEU A 17 -28.05 26.58 5.82
CA LEU A 17 -27.13 26.23 4.73
C LEU A 17 -26.10 25.26 5.32
N SER A 18 -26.24 23.97 5.04
CA SER A 18 -25.19 23.00 5.26
C SER A 18 -24.11 23.24 4.20
N SER A 19 -23.07 24.00 4.55
CA SER A 19 -21.87 24.07 3.71
C SER A 19 -21.19 22.71 3.78
N ILE A 20 -21.19 21.97 2.67
CA ILE A 20 -20.36 20.78 2.51
C ILE A 20 -18.96 21.31 2.22
N THR A 21 -18.09 21.30 3.23
CA THR A 21 -16.67 21.62 3.05
C THR A 21 -16.00 20.37 2.50
N PHE A 22 -15.36 20.49 1.33
CA PHE A 22 -14.54 19.42 0.79
C PHE A 22 -13.27 19.32 1.65
N GLU A 23 -13.08 18.15 2.28
CA GLU A 23 -11.84 17.84 2.99
C GLU A 23 -10.65 17.86 2.01
N ARG A 24 -9.47 18.19 2.50
CA ARG A 24 -8.24 18.19 1.69
C ARG A 24 -7.90 16.73 1.34
N PRO A 25 -7.41 16.44 0.12
CA PRO A 25 -6.95 15.10 -0.20
C PRO A 25 -5.81 14.72 0.75
N GLU A 26 -6.05 13.67 1.55
CA GLU A 26 -5.04 13.11 2.47
C GLU A 26 -4.11 12.16 1.72
N THR A 27 -2.84 12.15 2.10
CA THR A 27 -1.88 11.16 1.61
C THR A 27 -2.01 9.91 2.47
N VAL A 28 -2.18 8.75 1.85
CA VAL A 28 -2.64 7.55 2.58
C VAL A 28 -1.50 6.86 3.34
N LEU A 29 -0.26 6.88 2.81
CA LEU A 29 0.89 6.19 3.42
C LEU A 29 2.07 7.09 3.81
N THR A 30 2.14 8.31 3.28
CA THR A 30 3.27 9.23 3.47
C THR A 30 2.74 10.62 3.71
N ASP A 31 2.06 10.81 4.83
CA ASP A 31 1.88 12.18 5.28
C ASP A 31 3.26 12.71 5.70
N LEU A 32 3.63 13.89 5.21
CA LEU A 32 4.82 14.60 5.73
C LEU A 32 4.69 14.78 7.26
N THR A 33 3.46 14.71 7.78
CA THR A 33 3.14 14.68 9.20
C THR A 33 3.51 13.37 9.92
N TYR A 34 3.69 12.24 9.24
CA TYR A 34 4.29 11.03 9.85
C TYR A 34 5.75 11.26 10.25
N TYR A 35 6.48 12.09 9.50
CA TYR A 35 7.83 12.55 9.89
C TYR A 35 7.81 13.54 11.05
N LEU A 36 6.68 14.20 11.34
CA LEU A 36 6.59 15.33 12.27
C LEU A 36 5.75 15.08 13.54
N ASN A 37 4.86 14.06 13.59
CA ASN A 37 3.97 13.80 14.73
C ASN A 37 3.52 12.32 14.84
N ALA A 38 4.45 11.36 14.82
CA ALA A 38 4.11 9.96 15.08
C ALA A 38 4.06 9.67 16.58
N ARG A 39 2.88 9.88 17.17
CA ARG A 39 2.56 9.58 18.57
C ARG A 39 2.24 8.09 18.72
N ASN A 40 3.10 7.42 19.50
CA ASN A 40 2.97 6.18 20.27
C ASN A 40 1.75 5.27 20.06
N ASP A 41 2.02 3.95 20.02
CA ASP A 41 1.22 3.00 20.81
C ASP A 41 1.90 1.66 21.20
N TYR A 42 3.24 1.55 21.14
CA TYR A 42 3.99 0.53 21.90
C TYR A 42 5.36 1.08 22.31
N GLU A 43 5.45 1.50 23.58
CA GLU A 43 6.68 1.70 24.37
C GLU A 43 7.65 2.79 23.87
N SER A 44 7.93 3.77 24.74
CA SER A 44 8.78 4.96 24.54
C SER A 44 10.21 4.71 24.03
N ASP A 45 10.62 3.45 23.95
CA ASP A 45 12.01 3.05 23.87
C ASP A 45 12.38 2.54 22.46
N CYS A 46 11.57 2.82 21.43
CA CYS A 46 11.82 2.43 20.04
C CYS A 46 11.70 3.61 19.06
N TYR A 47 12.50 3.58 18.00
CA TYR A 47 12.35 4.51 16.89
C TYR A 47 11.06 4.24 16.11
N VAL A 48 10.37 5.33 15.77
CA VAL A 48 9.19 5.29 14.92
C VAL A 48 9.59 4.90 13.50
N ILE A 49 8.83 3.97 12.91
CA ILE A 49 8.99 3.62 11.50
C ILE A 49 8.45 4.74 10.60
N PRO A 50 9.15 5.10 9.50
CA PRO A 50 8.75 6.20 8.63
C PRO A 50 7.45 5.96 7.84
N VAL A 51 7.10 4.70 7.57
CA VAL A 51 5.91 4.30 6.78
C VAL A 51 5.25 3.09 7.43
N ASP A 52 3.92 3.01 7.36
CA ASP A 52 3.18 1.84 7.84
C ASP A 52 3.57 0.57 7.05
N ARG A 53 4.36 -0.30 7.68
CA ARG A 53 4.79 -1.58 7.10
C ARG A 53 3.62 -2.53 6.88
N LEU A 54 2.57 -2.50 7.69
CA LEU A 54 1.41 -3.38 7.47
C LEU A 54 0.73 -2.99 6.15
N ALA A 55 0.53 -1.70 5.91
CA ALA A 55 -0.03 -1.22 4.66
C ALA A 55 0.88 -1.57 3.46
N LEU A 56 2.20 -1.39 3.57
CA LEU A 56 3.15 -1.81 2.53
C LEU A 56 3.07 -3.31 2.22
N SER A 57 2.90 -4.17 3.24
CA SER A 57 2.80 -5.63 3.05
C SER A 57 1.55 -6.06 2.28
N GLN A 58 0.47 -5.29 2.38
CA GLN A 58 -0.80 -5.58 1.71
C GLN A 58 -0.85 -5.01 0.28
N LEU A 59 -0.08 -3.95 0.01
CA LEU A 59 -0.14 -3.21 -1.24
C LEU A 59 0.12 -4.07 -2.51
N PRO A 60 1.06 -5.03 -2.52
CA PRO A 60 1.25 -5.95 -3.65
C PRO A 60 0.04 -6.90 -3.87
N ASN A 61 -0.75 -7.17 -2.84
CA ASN A 61 -1.90 -8.09 -2.91
C ASN A 61 -3.15 -7.41 -3.49
N ILE A 62 -3.28 -6.09 -3.31
CA ILE A 62 -4.46 -5.35 -3.78
C ILE A 62 -4.34 -4.87 -5.23
N ASN A 63 -3.13 -4.89 -5.81
CA ASN A 63 -2.86 -4.41 -7.16
C ASN A 63 -2.08 -5.46 -7.98
N PRO A 64 -2.63 -5.96 -9.11
CA PRO A 64 -2.01 -7.04 -9.86
C PRO A 64 -0.69 -6.65 -10.55
N GLN A 65 -0.53 -5.38 -10.98
CA GLN A 65 0.73 -4.90 -11.55
C GLN A 65 1.82 -4.82 -10.47
N HIS A 66 1.51 -4.22 -9.33
CA HIS A 66 2.46 -4.08 -8.23
C HIS A 66 2.94 -5.45 -7.72
N GLY A 67 1.98 -6.36 -7.46
CA GLY A 67 2.28 -7.74 -7.08
C GLY A 67 3.20 -8.45 -8.06
N GLY A 68 2.91 -8.36 -9.37
CA GLY A 68 3.75 -8.95 -10.41
C GLY A 68 5.19 -8.42 -10.40
N ILE A 69 5.36 -7.09 -10.28
CA ILE A 69 6.68 -6.44 -10.31
C ILE A 69 7.52 -6.82 -9.09
N VAL A 70 6.96 -6.75 -7.89
CA VAL A 70 7.66 -7.11 -6.63
C VAL A 70 8.16 -8.55 -6.68
N GLN A 71 7.29 -9.47 -7.11
CA GLN A 71 7.61 -10.89 -7.22
C GLN A 71 8.67 -11.14 -8.31
N ALA A 72 8.61 -10.42 -9.43
CA ALA A 72 9.60 -10.50 -10.50
C ALA A 72 10.99 -10.01 -10.06
N ARG A 73 11.08 -8.84 -9.39
CA ARG A 73 12.34 -8.31 -8.83
C ARG A 73 12.98 -9.31 -7.86
N ARG A 74 12.20 -9.88 -6.94
CA ARG A 74 12.68 -10.90 -6.00
C ARG A 74 13.20 -12.13 -6.74
N ASN A 75 12.46 -12.60 -7.75
CA ASN A 75 12.86 -13.77 -8.52
C ASN A 75 14.14 -13.51 -9.33
N MET A 76 14.36 -12.29 -9.82
CA MET A 76 15.61 -11.91 -10.49
C MET A 76 16.78 -11.98 -9.51
N LEU A 77 16.66 -11.44 -8.30
CA LEU A 77 17.68 -11.58 -7.25
C LEU A 77 17.96 -13.04 -6.90
N LEU A 78 16.90 -13.82 -6.62
CA LEU A 78 17.02 -15.21 -6.23
C LEU A 78 17.63 -16.06 -7.36
N SER A 79 17.35 -15.75 -8.62
CA SER A 79 17.89 -16.49 -9.77
C SER A 79 19.41 -16.41 -9.87
N THR A 80 20.01 -15.36 -9.33
CA THR A 80 21.46 -15.14 -9.30
C THR A 80 22.09 -15.53 -7.97
N TYR A 81 21.32 -15.92 -6.96
CA TYR A 81 21.86 -16.22 -5.62
C TYR A 81 22.61 -17.56 -5.61
N ILE A 82 23.88 -17.54 -5.18
CA ILE A 82 24.76 -18.72 -5.17
C ILE A 82 24.91 -19.27 -3.75
N SER A 83 25.32 -18.44 -2.80
CA SER A 83 25.63 -18.82 -1.41
C SER A 83 25.46 -17.63 -0.46
N GLY A 84 25.54 -17.87 0.85
CA GLY A 84 25.54 -16.79 1.85
C GLY A 84 24.82 -17.08 3.16
N GLY A 85 25.02 -18.27 3.73
CA GLY A 85 24.45 -18.64 5.04
C GLY A 85 22.92 -18.77 5.08
N LEU A 86 22.22 -18.63 3.95
CA LEU A 86 20.77 -18.73 3.82
C LEU A 86 20.41 -19.86 2.84
N SER A 87 19.37 -20.63 3.17
CA SER A 87 18.71 -21.46 2.18
C SER A 87 18.02 -20.59 1.12
N LYS A 88 17.73 -21.15 -0.06
CA LYS A 88 17.00 -20.42 -1.11
C LYS A 88 15.65 -19.87 -0.63
N MET A 89 14.96 -20.57 0.27
CA MET A 89 13.68 -20.12 0.82
C MET A 89 13.85 -18.95 1.79
N GLN A 90 14.88 -19.01 2.65
CA GLN A 90 15.22 -17.90 3.54
C GLN A 90 15.68 -16.67 2.76
N ALA A 91 16.54 -16.84 1.75
CA ALA A 91 16.96 -15.77 0.85
C ALA A 91 15.77 -15.16 0.10
N MET A 92 14.84 -15.99 -0.38
CA MET A 92 13.59 -15.54 -1.00
C MET A 92 12.76 -14.66 -0.05
N SER A 93 12.68 -15.02 1.24
CA SER A 93 12.01 -14.20 2.26
C SER A 93 12.73 -12.88 2.48
N ALA A 94 14.05 -12.90 2.71
CA ALA A 94 14.86 -11.71 2.94
C ALA A 94 14.81 -10.72 1.77
N PHE A 95 14.89 -11.21 0.53
CA PHE A 95 14.85 -10.36 -0.66
C PHE A 95 13.45 -9.78 -0.89
N LEU A 96 12.39 -10.50 -0.50
CA LEU A 96 11.04 -9.98 -0.55
C LEU A 96 10.86 -8.82 0.44
N ASP A 97 11.34 -8.99 1.68
CA ASP A 97 11.31 -7.96 2.72
C ASP A 97 12.08 -6.71 2.27
N LEU A 98 13.29 -6.88 1.73
CA LEU A 98 14.08 -5.78 1.18
C LEU A 98 13.34 -5.02 0.09
N ILE A 99 12.67 -5.72 -0.84
CA ILE A 99 11.93 -5.06 -1.92
C ILE A 99 10.67 -4.37 -1.41
N ILE A 100 9.93 -4.96 -0.47
CA ILE A 100 8.66 -4.39 0.03
C ILE A 100 8.89 -3.25 1.01
N PHE A 101 9.78 -3.44 1.98
CA PHE A 101 9.98 -2.52 3.11
C PHE A 101 11.20 -1.61 2.95
N GLY A 102 12.08 -1.88 1.99
CA GLY A 102 13.34 -1.16 1.85
C GLY A 102 14.44 -1.66 2.78
N ASP A 103 14.15 -2.60 3.69
CA ASP A 103 15.15 -3.28 4.51
C ASP A 103 14.80 -4.75 4.78
N CYS A 104 15.84 -5.54 5.09
CA CYS A 104 15.71 -6.86 5.69
C CYS A 104 16.74 -7.04 6.81
N TYR A 105 16.41 -7.94 7.74
CA TYR A 105 17.19 -8.19 8.96
C TYR A 105 17.60 -9.65 9.00
N LEU A 106 18.90 -9.92 9.16
CA LEU A 106 19.46 -11.25 9.18
C LEU A 106 20.08 -11.53 10.56
N LEU A 107 19.45 -12.42 11.32
CA LEU A 107 19.97 -12.88 12.60
C LEU A 107 21.14 -13.84 12.38
N LYS A 108 22.24 -13.59 13.08
CA LYS A 108 23.41 -14.47 13.12
C LYS A 108 23.15 -15.63 14.07
N LEU A 109 23.06 -16.84 13.54
CA LEU A 109 22.93 -18.05 14.36
C LEU A 109 24.33 -18.50 14.81
N ARG A 110 24.55 -18.57 16.12
CA ARG A 110 25.84 -18.95 16.71
C ARG A 110 25.81 -20.35 17.31
N ASN A 111 26.92 -21.07 17.19
CA ASN A 111 27.12 -22.34 17.90
C ASN A 111 27.51 -22.09 19.38
N VAL A 112 27.70 -23.19 20.14
CA VAL A 112 28.11 -23.12 21.56
C VAL A 112 29.48 -22.47 21.80
N PHE A 113 30.29 -22.31 20.75
CA PHE A 113 31.58 -21.62 20.78
C PHE A 113 31.49 -20.14 20.36
N GLY A 114 30.28 -19.62 20.12
CA GLY A 114 30.03 -18.23 19.72
C GLY A 114 30.28 -17.93 18.24
N GLN A 115 30.60 -18.95 17.43
CA GLN A 115 30.89 -18.78 16.01
C GLN A 115 29.59 -18.78 15.19
N VAL A 116 29.49 -17.86 14.23
CA VAL A 116 28.34 -17.82 13.31
C VAL A 116 28.37 -19.05 12.40
N VAL A 117 27.25 -19.76 12.32
CA VAL A 117 27.10 -20.98 11.51
C VAL A 117 26.05 -20.86 10.42
N ALA A 118 25.09 -19.94 10.56
CA ALA A 118 24.04 -19.68 9.58
C ALA A 118 23.43 -18.30 9.81
N LEU A 119 22.61 -17.87 8.85
CA LEU A 119 21.78 -16.66 8.96
C LEU A 119 20.30 -17.04 8.94
N GLU A 120 19.48 -16.31 9.69
CA GLU A 120 18.02 -16.46 9.69
C GLU A 120 17.35 -15.12 9.39
N PRO A 121 16.49 -15.01 8.38
CA PRO A 121 15.77 -13.78 8.11
C PRO A 121 14.71 -13.51 9.18
N LEU A 122 14.78 -12.34 9.80
CA LEU A 122 13.74 -11.84 10.68
C LEU A 122 12.69 -11.08 9.86
N MET A 123 11.43 -11.13 10.28
CA MET A 123 10.35 -10.46 9.57
C MET A 123 10.45 -8.94 9.74
N SER A 124 10.83 -8.24 8.67
CA SER A 124 10.94 -6.78 8.66
C SER A 124 9.65 -6.07 9.10
N LEU A 125 8.48 -6.67 8.86
CA LEU A 125 7.19 -6.12 9.29
C LEU A 125 7.14 -5.79 10.80
N TYR A 126 7.73 -6.65 11.63
CA TYR A 126 7.59 -6.57 13.09
C TYR A 126 8.81 -6.00 13.80
N ILE A 127 9.99 -6.05 13.20
CA ILE A 127 11.22 -5.53 13.81
C ILE A 127 11.10 -4.03 14.10
N ARG A 128 11.56 -3.60 15.27
CA ARG A 128 11.72 -2.21 15.68
C ARG A 128 13.14 -1.98 16.17
N ALA A 129 13.71 -0.81 15.90
CA ALA A 129 14.98 -0.38 16.46
C ALA A 129 14.73 0.19 17.86
N GLN A 130 15.33 -0.41 18.88
CA GLN A 130 15.32 0.13 20.24
C GLN A 130 16.18 1.40 20.28
N LYS A 131 15.70 2.43 20.97
CA LYS A 131 16.35 3.73 21.14
C LYS A 131 16.91 3.84 22.55
N ASN A 132 18.16 4.28 22.67
CA ASN A 132 18.67 4.84 23.91
C ASN A 132 18.29 6.32 24.01
N ASP A 133 17.64 6.72 25.10
CA ASP A 133 17.22 8.11 25.32
C ASP A 133 18.40 9.08 25.50
N ASP A 134 19.57 8.57 25.91
CA ASP A 134 20.75 9.40 26.20
C ASP A 134 21.66 9.65 24.97
N GLU A 135 21.68 8.73 24.00
CA GLU A 135 22.72 8.74 22.95
C GLU A 135 22.19 8.78 21.50
N ASN A 136 20.87 8.71 21.27
CA ASN A 136 20.29 8.56 19.92
C ASN A 136 20.94 7.40 19.11
N GLU A 137 21.37 6.36 19.81
CA GLU A 137 21.92 5.14 19.23
C GLU A 137 20.90 4.00 19.31
N ILE A 138 21.01 3.07 18.36
CA ILE A 138 20.24 1.84 18.35
C ILE A 138 20.89 0.89 19.34
N THR A 139 20.15 0.40 20.34
CA THR A 139 20.68 -0.54 21.35
C THR A 139 20.28 -1.99 21.12
N GLY A 140 19.33 -2.23 20.23
CA GLY A 140 18.87 -3.57 19.88
C GLY A 140 17.75 -3.57 18.87
N TRP A 141 17.42 -4.77 18.39
CA TRP A 141 16.31 -5.03 17.48
C TRP A 141 15.21 -5.77 18.22
N VAL A 142 14.07 -5.11 18.38
CA VAL A 142 12.92 -5.61 19.11
C VAL A 142 12.00 -6.36 18.16
N PHE A 143 11.75 -7.62 18.47
CA PHE A 143 10.76 -8.46 17.81
C PHE A 143 9.57 -8.71 18.75
N PRO A 144 8.43 -8.05 18.54
CA PRO A 144 7.25 -8.27 19.35
C PRO A 144 6.61 -9.62 18.98
N ASN A 145 6.64 -10.59 19.90
CA ASN A 145 5.88 -11.84 19.79
C ASN A 145 4.69 -11.79 20.75
N LYS A 146 3.62 -12.56 20.46
CA LYS A 146 2.37 -12.56 21.23
C LYS A 146 2.54 -12.89 22.72
N HIS A 147 3.64 -13.54 23.10
CA HIS A 147 3.86 -14.08 24.44
C HIS A 147 5.05 -13.41 25.16
N GLU A 148 6.03 -12.90 24.40
CA GLU A 148 7.23 -12.28 24.94
C GLU A 148 7.86 -11.35 23.88
N THR A 149 8.37 -10.20 24.31
CA THR A 149 9.16 -9.31 23.45
C THR A 149 10.60 -9.79 23.44
N ILE A 150 11.10 -10.19 22.27
CA ILE A 150 12.50 -10.61 22.10
C ILE A 150 13.31 -9.40 21.68
N ILE A 151 14.44 -9.14 22.34
CA ILE A 151 15.38 -8.09 21.97
C ILE A 151 16.67 -8.76 21.52
N TYR A 152 17.03 -8.57 20.26
CA TYR A 152 18.30 -9.01 19.71
C TYR A 152 19.34 -7.90 19.87
N PRO A 153 20.57 -8.21 20.35
CA PRO A 153 21.67 -7.27 20.33
C PRO A 153 21.96 -6.78 18.90
N VAL A 154 22.44 -5.54 18.77
CA VAL A 154 22.75 -4.95 17.45
C VAL A 154 23.80 -5.78 16.73
N GLU A 155 24.79 -6.27 17.47
CA GLU A 155 25.87 -7.10 16.97
C GLU A 155 25.41 -8.49 16.53
N ASP A 156 24.18 -8.93 16.80
CA ASP A 156 23.69 -10.24 16.35
C ASP A 156 22.81 -10.15 15.11
N VAL A 157 22.45 -8.95 14.66
CA VAL A 157 21.57 -8.75 13.50
C VAL A 157 22.25 -7.88 12.46
N ILE A 158 22.37 -8.41 11.24
CA ILE A 158 22.81 -7.64 10.08
C ILE A 158 21.58 -7.01 9.44
N GLN A 159 21.50 -5.68 9.47
CA GLN A 159 20.51 -4.93 8.71
C GLN A 159 21.02 -4.68 7.29
N VAL A 160 20.23 -5.08 6.29
CA VAL A 160 20.42 -4.67 4.90
C VAL A 160 19.34 -3.64 4.59
N GLY A 161 19.70 -2.37 4.42
CA GLY A 161 18.74 -1.28 4.26
C GLY A 161 19.08 -0.34 3.11
N MET A 162 18.05 0.08 2.37
CA MET A 162 18.15 1.15 1.38
C MET A 162 18.23 2.51 2.07
N PRO A 163 19.06 3.44 1.58
CA PRO A 163 19.25 4.73 2.22
C PRO A 163 18.01 5.62 2.12
N ASP A 164 17.74 6.38 3.18
CA ASP A 164 16.76 7.46 3.24
C ASP A 164 17.47 8.79 3.48
N THR A 165 16.96 9.87 2.90
CA THR A 165 17.50 11.23 3.09
C THR A 165 17.01 11.86 4.39
N GLN A 166 15.91 11.38 4.96
CA GLN A 166 15.27 11.96 6.14
C GLN A 166 15.68 11.29 7.45
N GLN A 167 16.11 10.02 7.41
CA GLN A 167 16.57 9.27 8.59
C GLN A 167 17.63 8.21 8.22
N LYS A 168 18.29 7.63 9.23
CA LYS A 168 19.35 6.61 9.08
C LYS A 168 19.08 5.28 9.80
N VAL A 169 17.90 5.13 10.39
CA VAL A 169 17.52 4.00 11.26
C VAL A 169 16.91 2.84 10.47
N TYR A 170 15.95 3.13 9.60
CA TYR A 170 15.21 2.13 8.84
C TYR A 170 15.50 2.26 7.34
N GLY A 171 15.40 1.15 6.61
CA GLY A 171 15.37 1.24 5.15
C GLY A 171 14.04 1.82 4.66
N LEU A 172 14.08 2.42 3.48
CA LEU A 172 12.90 2.96 2.81
C LEU A 172 12.82 2.45 1.36
N PRO A 173 11.68 1.91 0.90
CA PRO A 173 11.61 1.34 -0.43
C PRO A 173 11.52 2.45 -1.50
N ASP A 174 12.09 2.17 -2.67
CA ASP A 174 12.21 3.12 -3.77
C ASP A 174 10.90 3.46 -4.51
N TYR A 175 9.85 2.66 -4.31
CA TYR A 175 8.60 2.74 -5.07
C TYR A 175 7.49 3.55 -4.39
N LEU A 176 7.74 4.19 -3.24
CA LEU A 176 6.70 4.88 -2.46
C LEU A 176 5.87 5.89 -3.26
N GLY A 177 6.48 6.55 -4.26
CA GLY A 177 5.75 7.45 -5.17
C GLY A 177 4.62 6.78 -5.97
N GLY A 178 4.68 5.46 -6.18
CA GLY A 178 3.67 4.68 -6.89
C GLY A 178 2.51 4.18 -6.02
N VAL A 179 2.56 4.38 -4.69
CA VAL A 179 1.55 3.88 -3.74
C VAL A 179 0.15 4.36 -4.09
N ASN A 180 -0.02 5.69 -4.22
CA ASN A 180 -1.34 6.27 -4.50
C ASN A 180 -1.87 5.79 -5.86
N GLY A 181 -0.97 5.57 -6.83
CA GLY A 181 -1.28 4.94 -8.11
C GLY A 181 -1.81 3.51 -7.91
N ALA A 182 -1.13 2.68 -7.11
CA ALA A 182 -1.59 1.33 -6.80
C ALA A 182 -2.97 1.31 -6.14
N MET A 183 -3.21 2.19 -5.16
CA MET A 183 -4.49 2.26 -4.44
C MET A 183 -5.62 2.74 -5.36
N LEU A 184 -5.40 3.82 -6.10
CA LEU A 184 -6.38 4.34 -7.06
C LEU A 184 -6.73 3.30 -8.13
N ASN A 185 -5.73 2.57 -8.62
CA ASN A 185 -5.91 1.48 -9.58
C ASN A 185 -6.76 0.32 -9.01
N SER A 186 -6.55 -0.01 -7.74
CA SER A 186 -7.32 -1.05 -7.02
C SER A 186 -8.76 -0.60 -6.76
N GLU A 187 -8.94 0.63 -6.30
CA GLU A 187 -10.26 1.24 -6.07
C GLU A 187 -11.09 1.32 -7.35
N ALA A 188 -10.47 1.68 -8.49
CA ALA A 188 -11.14 1.64 -9.79
C ALA A 188 -11.66 0.23 -10.14
N THR A 189 -10.91 -0.82 -9.80
CA THR A 189 -11.35 -2.21 -9.96
C THR A 189 -12.48 -2.55 -8.99
N MET A 190 -12.36 -2.19 -7.71
CA MET A 190 -13.39 -2.46 -6.70
C MET A 190 -14.70 -1.74 -6.99
N PHE A 191 -14.63 -0.49 -7.44
CA PHE A 191 -15.78 0.27 -7.91
C PHE A 191 -16.50 -0.47 -9.05
N ARG A 192 -15.77 -0.89 -10.10
CA ARG A 192 -16.35 -1.64 -11.22
C ARG A 192 -16.99 -2.95 -10.78
N ARG A 193 -16.34 -3.71 -9.88
CA ARG A 193 -16.90 -4.95 -9.32
C ARG A 193 -18.20 -4.68 -8.57
N ARG A 194 -18.24 -3.67 -7.70
CA ARG A 194 -19.46 -3.27 -6.98
C ARG A 194 -20.56 -2.82 -7.93
N TYR A 195 -20.21 -2.10 -9.00
CA TYR A 195 -21.14 -1.60 -9.99
C TYR A 195 -21.82 -2.74 -10.76
N TYR A 196 -21.05 -3.70 -11.27
CA TYR A 196 -21.61 -4.86 -11.97
C TYR A 196 -22.39 -5.79 -11.03
N ASN A 197 -21.94 -5.96 -9.78
CA ASN A 197 -22.70 -6.69 -8.76
C ASN A 197 -24.04 -6.02 -8.41
N ASN A 198 -24.18 -4.72 -8.67
CA ASN A 198 -25.42 -3.96 -8.51
C ASN A 198 -26.24 -3.83 -9.80
N GLY A 199 -26.08 -4.77 -10.74
CA GLY A 199 -26.87 -4.77 -11.98
C GLY A 199 -26.52 -3.61 -12.91
N ALA A 200 -25.27 -3.12 -12.86
CA ALA A 200 -24.81 -1.99 -13.63
C ALA A 200 -25.60 -0.70 -13.36
N HIS A 201 -25.84 -0.39 -12.09
CA HIS A 201 -26.33 0.92 -11.66
C HIS A 201 -25.63 1.38 -10.37
N MET A 202 -25.44 2.69 -10.21
CA MET A 202 -24.78 3.32 -9.04
C MET A 202 -25.78 3.66 -7.91
N GLY A 203 -26.97 3.07 -7.93
CA GLY A 203 -28.10 3.48 -7.11
C GLY A 203 -28.85 4.70 -7.67
N TYR A 204 -29.94 5.08 -7.00
CA TYR A 204 -30.83 6.16 -7.42
C TYR A 204 -31.38 6.94 -6.23
N ILE A 205 -31.73 8.21 -6.47
CA ILE A 205 -32.55 9.01 -5.57
C ILE A 205 -34.00 8.81 -6.02
N PHE A 206 -34.80 8.17 -5.17
CA PHE A 206 -36.24 8.06 -5.35
C PHE A 206 -36.90 9.28 -4.72
N TYR A 207 -37.36 10.19 -5.57
CA TYR A 207 -37.99 11.43 -5.18
C TYR A 207 -39.51 11.29 -5.33
N ILE A 208 -40.25 11.54 -4.25
CA ILE A 208 -41.71 11.64 -4.29
C ILE A 208 -42.11 13.06 -3.88
N ASN A 209 -43.03 13.61 -4.65
CA ASN A 209 -43.71 14.86 -4.40
C ASN A 209 -45.23 14.64 -4.45
N ASP A 210 -45.76 13.87 -3.52
CA ASP A 210 -47.21 13.67 -3.40
C ASP A 210 -47.67 14.08 -1.99
N PRO A 211 -48.44 15.17 -1.85
CA PRO A 211 -48.98 15.60 -0.57
C PRO A 211 -50.04 14.63 0.01
N ASN A 212 -50.51 13.65 -0.77
CA ASN A 212 -51.47 12.64 -0.35
C ASN A 212 -50.83 11.27 -0.07
N LEU A 213 -49.50 11.16 -0.08
CA LEU A 213 -48.81 9.91 0.25
C LEU A 213 -49.06 9.55 1.73
N SER A 214 -49.62 8.37 2.00
CA SER A 214 -49.82 7.90 3.37
C SER A 214 -48.53 7.35 3.97
N ASP A 215 -48.41 7.43 5.30
CA ASP A 215 -47.26 6.91 6.04
C ASP A 215 -47.05 5.40 5.81
N GLU A 216 -48.14 4.64 5.61
CA GLU A 216 -48.09 3.21 5.32
C GLU A 216 -47.45 2.91 3.96
N VAL A 217 -47.84 3.66 2.92
CA VAL A 217 -47.28 3.51 1.57
C VAL A 217 -45.83 4.01 1.54
N GLU A 218 -45.49 5.08 2.27
CA GLU A 218 -44.12 5.54 2.40
C GLU A 218 -43.22 4.47 3.02
N ASN A 219 -43.68 3.80 4.08
CA ASN A 219 -42.94 2.73 4.74
C ASN A 219 -42.80 1.49 3.84
N GLU A 220 -43.84 1.13 3.09
CA GLU A 220 -43.76 0.02 2.13
C GLU A 220 -42.74 0.32 1.01
N ILE A 221 -42.70 1.56 0.50
CA ILE A 221 -41.72 1.99 -0.50
C ILE A 221 -40.31 1.96 0.09
N LYS A 222 -40.10 2.44 1.32
CA LYS A 222 -38.81 2.36 2.01
C LYS A 222 -38.35 0.92 2.18
N GLU A 223 -39.22 0.04 2.67
CA GLU A 223 -38.90 -1.39 2.84
C GLU A 223 -38.52 -2.04 1.51
N ARG A 224 -39.26 -1.76 0.43
CA ARG A 224 -38.93 -2.30 -0.90
C ARG A 224 -37.61 -1.76 -1.46
N ILE A 225 -37.28 -0.49 -1.21
CA ILE A 225 -35.99 0.10 -1.61
C ILE A 225 -34.85 -0.50 -0.78
N GLU A 226 -35.06 -0.73 0.51
CA GLU A 226 -34.09 -1.37 1.40
C GLU A 226 -33.88 -2.85 1.09
N SER A 227 -34.94 -3.57 0.70
CA SER A 227 -34.87 -4.97 0.27
C SER A 227 -34.29 -5.14 -1.14
N SER A 228 -34.34 -4.09 -1.97
CA SER A 228 -33.74 -4.03 -3.31
C SER A 228 -32.24 -3.70 -3.29
N LYS A 229 -31.59 -3.74 -2.11
CA LYS A 229 -30.13 -3.66 -2.00
C LYS A 229 -29.50 -4.80 -2.80
N GLY A 230 -28.94 -4.48 -3.96
CA GLY A 230 -28.01 -5.35 -4.65
C GLY A 230 -26.80 -5.67 -3.76
N VAL A 231 -26.07 -6.73 -4.09
CA VAL A 231 -24.94 -7.25 -3.28
C VAL A 231 -23.74 -6.27 -3.22
N GLY A 232 -23.81 -5.12 -3.91
CA GLY A 232 -22.80 -4.06 -3.92
C GLY A 232 -23.16 -2.85 -3.03
N ASN A 233 -22.13 -2.24 -2.44
CA ASN A 233 -22.20 -1.15 -1.44
C ASN A 233 -22.78 0.21 -1.93
N PHE A 234 -23.47 0.30 -3.07
CA PHE A 234 -24.12 1.56 -3.48
C PHE A 234 -25.46 1.74 -2.77
N ARG A 235 -25.70 2.91 -2.19
CA ARG A 235 -26.90 3.23 -1.41
C ARG A 235 -27.91 4.00 -2.26
N ASN A 236 -29.17 3.58 -2.22
CA ASN A 236 -30.30 4.36 -2.72
C ASN A 236 -30.72 5.38 -1.67
N MET A 237 -31.23 6.54 -2.10
CA MET A 237 -31.74 7.57 -1.20
C MET A 237 -33.22 7.81 -1.49
N PHE A 238 -34.05 7.83 -0.45
CA PHE A 238 -35.46 8.18 -0.55
C PHE A 238 -35.64 9.62 -0.05
N VAL A 239 -36.27 10.47 -0.87
CA VAL A 239 -36.55 11.87 -0.53
C VAL A 239 -38.02 12.15 -0.78
N ASN A 240 -38.78 12.41 0.29
CA ASN A 240 -40.14 12.92 0.21
C ASN A 240 -40.13 14.41 0.56
N ILE A 241 -40.53 15.26 -0.39
CA ILE A 241 -40.73 16.70 -0.15
C ILE A 241 -42.18 17.00 -0.53
N PRO A 242 -43.10 17.20 0.44
CA PRO A 242 -44.46 17.67 0.16
C PRO A 242 -44.41 19.06 -0.52
N ASP A 243 -45.26 19.32 -1.51
CA ASP A 243 -45.37 20.62 -2.25
C ASP A 243 -44.17 21.09 -3.12
N GLY A 244 -43.13 20.27 -3.33
CA GLY A 244 -42.06 20.50 -4.31
C GLY A 244 -42.34 20.11 -5.78
N GLY A 245 -42.78 21.05 -6.63
CA GLY A 245 -42.54 21.04 -8.09
C GLY A 245 -43.30 20.01 -8.96
N GLU A 246 -43.21 20.15 -10.29
CA GLU A 246 -44.15 19.59 -11.28
C GLU A 246 -44.25 18.05 -11.44
N LYS A 247 -43.38 17.22 -10.84
CA LYS A 247 -43.47 15.74 -11.03
C LYS A 247 -43.62 14.99 -9.71
N ALA A 248 -44.71 14.22 -9.60
CA ALA A 248 -45.09 13.48 -8.40
C ALA A 248 -44.14 12.34 -7.99
N ILE A 249 -43.49 11.66 -8.95
CA ILE A 249 -42.49 10.62 -8.68
C ILE A 249 -41.35 10.77 -9.69
N GLN A 250 -40.10 10.79 -9.22
CA GLN A 250 -38.91 10.80 -10.06
C GLN A 250 -37.86 9.81 -9.53
N LEU A 251 -37.21 9.11 -10.45
CA LEU A 251 -36.00 8.36 -10.18
C LEU A 251 -34.82 9.13 -10.79
N ILE A 252 -33.98 9.69 -9.92
CA ILE A 252 -32.79 10.46 -10.33
C ILE A 252 -31.59 9.52 -10.20
N PRO A 253 -30.95 9.09 -11.30
CA PRO A 253 -29.76 8.26 -11.23
C PRO A 253 -28.61 9.02 -10.57
N VAL A 254 -27.93 8.39 -9.62
CA VAL A 254 -26.76 8.97 -8.96
C VAL A 254 -25.52 8.65 -9.80
N GLY A 255 -25.13 9.60 -10.65
CA GLY A 255 -23.96 9.48 -11.52
C GLY A 255 -24.30 8.98 -12.93
N ASP A 256 -23.53 9.46 -13.90
CA ASP A 256 -23.59 9.01 -15.30
C ASP A 256 -22.28 8.28 -15.62
N LEU A 257 -22.35 6.97 -15.84
CA LEU A 257 -21.17 6.18 -16.21
C LEU A 257 -20.82 6.31 -17.69
N ASN A 258 -21.68 6.89 -18.53
CA ASN A 258 -21.30 7.10 -19.93
C ASN A 258 -20.20 8.15 -20.06
N SER A 259 -20.11 9.11 -19.15
CA SER A 259 -19.00 10.09 -19.08
C SER A 259 -17.79 9.57 -18.31
N ALA A 260 -17.94 8.60 -17.39
CA ALA A 260 -16.85 8.06 -16.57
C ALA A 260 -16.23 6.74 -17.08
N LYS A 261 -16.85 6.05 -18.05
CA LYS A 261 -16.35 4.79 -18.63
C LYS A 261 -14.92 4.94 -19.17
N ASP A 262 -14.68 6.00 -19.93
CA ASP A 262 -13.37 6.34 -20.52
C ASP A 262 -12.36 6.69 -19.42
N GLU A 263 -12.83 7.41 -18.39
CA GLU A 263 -12.00 7.83 -17.26
C GLU A 263 -11.44 6.64 -16.46
N PHE A 264 -12.23 5.59 -16.24
CA PHE A 264 -11.73 4.41 -15.52
C PHE A 264 -10.67 3.63 -16.31
N ALA A 265 -10.78 3.57 -17.64
CA ALA A 265 -9.75 2.94 -18.46
C ALA A 265 -8.46 3.77 -18.40
N ASN A 266 -8.57 5.10 -18.49
CA ASN A 266 -7.46 6.02 -18.34
C ASN A 266 -6.79 5.89 -16.97
N ILE A 267 -7.57 5.91 -15.88
CA ILE A 267 -7.07 5.70 -14.52
C ILE A 267 -6.29 4.39 -14.45
N LYS A 268 -6.85 3.26 -14.93
CA LYS A 268 -6.19 1.95 -14.87
C LYS A 268 -4.88 1.92 -15.66
N ASN A 269 -4.83 2.57 -16.82
CA ASN A 269 -3.64 2.58 -17.67
C ASN A 269 -2.54 3.51 -17.12
N ILE A 270 -2.90 4.74 -16.72
CA ILE A 270 -1.96 5.73 -16.16
C ILE A 270 -1.36 5.19 -14.87
N THR A 271 -2.19 4.74 -13.93
CA THR A 271 -1.70 4.22 -12.64
C THR A 271 -0.90 2.92 -12.78
N ALA A 272 -1.17 2.10 -13.79
CA ALA A 272 -0.33 0.94 -14.10
C ALA A 272 1.05 1.38 -14.61
N GLN A 273 1.12 2.43 -15.43
CA GLN A 273 2.37 3.01 -15.87
C GLN A 273 3.13 3.69 -14.72
N ASP A 274 2.43 4.37 -13.81
CA ASP A 274 3.04 4.97 -12.61
C ASP A 274 3.72 3.91 -11.75
N LEU A 275 3.12 2.72 -11.61
CA LEU A 275 3.74 1.60 -10.89
C LEU A 275 4.99 1.06 -11.59
N LEU A 276 4.96 0.92 -12.92
CA LEU A 276 6.14 0.52 -13.68
C LEU A 276 7.26 1.55 -13.50
N ASN A 277 6.93 2.84 -13.58
CA ASN A 277 7.88 3.92 -13.40
C ASN A 277 8.44 3.96 -11.96
N ALA A 278 7.59 3.78 -10.94
CA ALA A 278 8.01 3.79 -9.54
C ALA A 278 9.03 2.68 -9.22
N HIS A 279 8.85 1.49 -9.80
CA HIS A 279 9.82 0.39 -9.68
C HIS A 279 10.94 0.42 -10.73
N ARG A 280 10.90 1.39 -11.65
CA ARG A 280 11.73 1.45 -12.87
C ARG A 280 11.68 0.14 -13.68
N PHE A 281 10.58 -0.61 -13.56
CA PHE A 281 10.45 -1.95 -14.10
C PHE A 281 9.98 -1.90 -15.55
N PRO A 282 10.70 -2.53 -16.50
CA PRO A 282 10.35 -2.43 -17.91
C PRO A 282 9.02 -3.10 -18.25
N ALA A 283 8.16 -2.39 -19.01
CA ALA A 283 6.84 -2.87 -19.42
C ALA A 283 6.89 -4.22 -20.19
N GLY A 284 7.92 -4.42 -21.00
CA GLY A 284 8.12 -5.67 -21.75
C GLY A 284 8.35 -6.90 -20.85
N LEU A 285 8.80 -6.70 -19.61
CA LEU A 285 8.99 -7.76 -18.61
C LEU A 285 7.78 -7.95 -17.71
N SER A 286 6.88 -6.96 -17.64
CA SER A 286 5.72 -6.98 -16.74
C SER A 286 4.49 -7.66 -17.33
N GLY A 287 4.62 -8.27 -18.52
CA GLY A 287 3.52 -8.90 -19.24
C GLY A 287 2.52 -7.91 -19.85
N VAL A 288 2.88 -6.61 -19.95
CA VAL A 288 2.05 -5.62 -20.62
C VAL A 288 2.06 -5.89 -22.12
N ILE A 289 0.86 -6.04 -22.68
CA ILE A 289 0.65 -6.18 -24.12
C ILE A 289 0.73 -4.78 -24.74
N PRO A 290 1.64 -4.53 -25.69
CA PRO A 290 1.77 -3.21 -26.31
C PRO A 290 0.52 -2.87 -27.12
N ALA A 291 0.18 -1.58 -27.16
CA ALA A 291 -0.90 -1.08 -28.01
C ALA A 291 -0.59 -1.35 -29.49
N ASN A 292 -1.64 -1.50 -30.30
CA ASN A 292 -1.54 -1.86 -31.72
C ASN A 292 -0.46 -1.05 -32.46
N GLY A 293 0.56 -1.74 -32.98
CA GLY A 293 1.67 -1.14 -33.75
C GLY A 293 2.93 -0.82 -32.95
N SER A 294 2.92 -0.99 -31.62
CA SER A 294 4.11 -0.85 -30.76
C SER A 294 4.78 -2.21 -30.51
N ASN A 295 6.12 -2.23 -30.43
CA ASN A 295 6.92 -3.42 -30.11
C ASN A 295 7.71 -3.16 -28.82
N ASN A 296 7.77 -4.14 -27.92
CA ASN A 296 8.50 -4.07 -26.66
C ASN A 296 10.03 -4.18 -26.81
N GLY A 297 10.53 -4.21 -28.05
CA GLY A 297 11.95 -4.38 -28.36
C GLY A 297 12.46 -5.79 -28.03
N ASP A 298 13.78 -5.94 -27.93
CA ASP A 298 14.40 -7.20 -27.53
C ASP A 298 14.33 -7.37 -25.99
N ILE A 299 13.43 -8.25 -25.55
CA ILE A 299 13.17 -8.56 -24.14
C ILE A 299 14.45 -9.07 -23.44
N THR A 300 15.34 -9.77 -24.16
CA THR A 300 16.58 -10.30 -23.59
C THR A 300 17.54 -9.17 -23.25
N LYS A 301 17.72 -8.21 -24.17
CA LYS A 301 18.55 -7.02 -23.90
C LYS A 301 17.97 -6.18 -22.77
N LEU A 302 16.65 -6.01 -22.76
CA LEU A 302 15.95 -5.26 -21.72
C LEU A 302 16.14 -5.89 -20.33
N ARG A 303 15.99 -7.21 -20.23
CA ARG A 303 16.24 -7.97 -19.00
C ARG A 303 17.69 -7.84 -18.54
N LYS A 304 18.66 -8.01 -19.44
CA LYS A 304 20.09 -7.87 -19.11
C LYS A 304 20.42 -6.48 -18.57
N ASN A 305 19.90 -5.43 -19.23
CA ASN A 305 20.09 -4.06 -18.78
C ASN A 305 19.49 -3.85 -17.38
N TYR A 306 18.23 -4.25 -17.16
CA TYR A 306 17.58 -4.14 -15.85
C TYR A 306 18.32 -4.90 -14.76
N MET A 307 18.82 -6.10 -15.07
CA MET A 307 19.61 -6.88 -14.11
C MET A 307 20.94 -6.18 -13.78
N ALA A 308 21.61 -5.60 -14.77
CA ALA A 308 22.88 -4.89 -14.58
C ALA A 308 22.72 -3.55 -13.82
N THR A 309 21.59 -2.85 -13.96
CA THR A 309 21.38 -1.52 -13.35
C THR A 309 20.62 -1.55 -12.03
N GLU A 310 19.58 -2.40 -11.92
CA GLU A 310 18.68 -2.41 -10.75
C GLU A 310 18.90 -3.63 -9.86
N THR A 311 19.03 -4.81 -10.45
CA THR A 311 19.21 -6.04 -9.66
C THR A 311 20.61 -6.08 -9.05
N LYS A 312 21.65 -5.72 -9.81
CA LYS A 312 23.04 -5.70 -9.34
C LYS A 312 23.24 -4.78 -8.15
N VAL A 313 22.63 -3.59 -8.13
CA VAL A 313 22.77 -2.66 -7.01
C VAL A 313 22.24 -3.26 -5.71
N LEU A 314 21.13 -4.00 -5.77
CA LEU A 314 20.61 -4.73 -4.61
C LEU A 314 21.51 -5.91 -4.21
N GLN A 315 22.08 -6.63 -5.19
CA GLN A 315 23.06 -7.68 -4.91
C GLN A 315 24.28 -7.11 -4.18
N ASP A 316 24.84 -6.01 -4.69
CA ASP A 316 26.00 -5.33 -4.10
C ASP A 316 25.68 -4.83 -2.68
N LEU A 317 24.50 -4.23 -2.47
CA LEU A 317 24.05 -3.81 -1.13
C LEU A 317 23.99 -4.99 -0.14
N ILE A 318 23.43 -6.12 -0.56
CA ILE A 318 23.35 -7.33 0.28
C ILE A 318 24.75 -7.88 0.56
N MET A 319 25.60 -7.98 -0.47
CA MET A 319 26.98 -8.46 -0.33
C MET A 319 27.78 -7.55 0.59
N ASP A 320 27.72 -6.24 0.42
CA ASP A 320 28.45 -5.28 1.24
C ASP A 320 27.97 -5.36 2.70
N SER A 321 26.66 -5.44 2.94
CA SER A 321 26.10 -5.51 4.29
C SER A 321 26.49 -6.81 5.02
N VAL A 322 26.43 -7.96 4.34
CA VAL A 322 26.72 -9.26 4.97
C VAL A 322 28.21 -9.57 5.00
N ASN A 323 28.93 -9.33 3.90
CA ASN A 323 30.33 -9.71 3.77
C ASN A 323 31.28 -8.75 4.48
N SER A 324 30.84 -7.54 4.84
CA SER A 324 31.62 -6.63 5.69
C SER A 324 31.51 -6.94 7.19
N ASP A 325 30.55 -7.77 7.60
CA ASP A 325 30.35 -8.12 9.00
C ASP A 325 31.58 -8.87 9.56
N PRO A 326 32.18 -8.39 10.68
CA PRO A 326 33.36 -9.02 11.27
C PRO A 326 33.14 -10.46 11.73
N ASP A 327 31.95 -10.81 12.23
CA ASP A 327 31.67 -12.16 12.72
C ASP A 327 31.56 -13.17 11.59
N ILE A 328 31.03 -12.73 10.44
CA ILE A 328 31.02 -13.52 9.20
C ILE A 328 32.45 -13.76 8.72
N ASN A 329 33.28 -12.72 8.74
CA ASN A 329 34.68 -12.81 8.29
C ASN A 329 35.58 -13.64 9.21
N ASN A 330 35.28 -13.67 10.51
CA ASN A 330 36.05 -14.41 11.51
C ASN A 330 35.52 -15.83 11.75
N SER A 331 34.37 -16.20 11.18
CA SER A 331 33.80 -17.54 11.30
C SER A 331 34.65 -18.59 10.57
N PRO A 332 34.82 -19.81 11.13
CA PRO A 332 35.43 -20.92 10.41
C PRO A 332 34.61 -21.35 9.17
N LEU A 333 33.32 -21.01 9.11
CA LEU A 333 32.42 -21.28 7.98
C LEU A 333 32.31 -20.09 7.01
N LYS A 334 33.25 -19.15 7.05
CA LYS A 334 33.26 -17.95 6.19
C LYS A 334 32.88 -18.22 4.73
N GLN A 335 33.46 -19.24 4.10
CA GLN A 335 33.21 -19.54 2.68
C GLN A 335 31.73 -19.88 2.39
N GLU A 336 31.00 -20.44 3.36
CA GLU A 336 29.58 -20.78 3.23
C GLU A 336 28.67 -19.60 3.58
N LEU A 337 29.15 -18.71 4.47
CA LEU A 337 28.43 -17.55 4.97
C LEU A 337 28.55 -16.31 4.08
N LEU A 338 29.61 -16.19 3.28
CA LEU A 338 29.77 -15.09 2.34
C LEU A 338 28.67 -15.15 1.27
N VAL A 339 27.92 -14.06 1.18
CA VAL A 339 26.87 -13.89 0.18
C VAL A 339 27.52 -13.65 -1.17
N ASN A 340 27.13 -14.46 -2.15
CA ASN A 340 27.61 -14.35 -3.52
C ASN A 340 26.45 -14.43 -4.51
N PHE A 341 26.54 -13.62 -5.55
CA PHE A 341 25.62 -13.62 -6.68
C PHE A 341 26.36 -13.87 -8.00
N GLU A 342 25.67 -14.47 -8.97
CA GLU A 342 26.16 -14.58 -10.34
C GLU A 342 26.21 -13.19 -11.00
N VAL A 343 27.36 -12.86 -11.59
CA VAL A 343 27.59 -11.58 -12.26
C VAL A 343 26.86 -11.56 -13.60
N VAL A 344 25.81 -10.74 -13.69
CA VAL A 344 25.15 -10.48 -14.98
C VAL A 344 25.79 -9.26 -15.62
N MET A 345 26.66 -9.51 -16.60
CA MET A 345 27.31 -8.45 -17.38
C MET A 345 26.27 -7.75 -18.29
N PRO A 346 26.33 -6.41 -18.43
CA PRO A 346 25.55 -5.71 -19.45
C PRO A 346 25.96 -6.21 -20.85
N PRO A 347 25.06 -6.14 -21.85
CA PRO A 347 25.41 -6.53 -23.21
C PRO A 347 26.56 -5.65 -23.71
N THR A 348 27.64 -6.28 -24.20
CA THR A 348 28.58 -5.61 -25.11
C THR A 348 27.87 -5.44 -26.45
N ASP A 349 27.74 -4.20 -26.91
CA ASP A 349 27.11 -3.85 -28.19
C ASP A 349 27.71 -4.59 -29.40
#